data_AF-A0A3D3MA62-F1
#
_entry.id   AF-A0A3D3MA62-F1
#
_cell.length_a   1.000
_cell.length_b   1.000
_cell.length_c   1.000
_cell.angle_alpha   90.00
_cell.angle_beta   90.00
_cell.angle_gamma   90.00
#
_symmetry.space_group_name_H-M   'P 1'
#
loop_
_entity.id
_entity.type
_entity.pdbx_description
1 polymer ?
#
loop_
_entity_poly.entity_id
_entity_poly.type
_entity_poly.pdbx_seq_one_letter_code
_entity_poly.pdbx_strand_id
1 'polypeptide(L)'
;MRKVYKNIFGEVVSKSNAVKLSEYHLYYYEEGSDFLKEIEFISEDSIYNINYFLSDGEDEGQILEYLKEKSDFFDIEKRDTTDGFIISTNKLYSLSVDELPLISKTVFKTDDPENFICSQVIDNETEEPQLEKTVKCWYTTDENGEKYAAIECSYQEDGKLELAVDKTSDPDHEENWAHYDYDTFQDLQEQCPADISYYRTAALLPKEAYQK
;
A
#
# COMPACT_ATOMS: atom_id res chain seq x y z
N MET A 1 -21.67 -13.08 -6.97
CA MET A 1 -21.01 -12.18 -5.98
C MET A 1 -21.97 -11.83 -4.83
N ARG A 2 -21.50 -11.94 -3.59
CA ARG A 2 -22.25 -11.54 -2.38
C ARG A 2 -22.04 -10.04 -2.11
N LYS A 3 -23.13 -9.30 -1.92
CA LYS A 3 -23.13 -7.83 -1.76
C LYS A 3 -23.37 -7.42 -0.30
N VAL A 4 -22.53 -6.54 0.25
CA VAL A 4 -22.62 -6.05 1.63
C VAL A 4 -22.54 -4.52 1.66
N TYR A 5 -23.49 -3.88 2.34
CA TYR A 5 -23.53 -2.42 2.49
C TYR A 5 -22.83 -2.01 3.78
N LYS A 6 -21.95 -1.01 3.69
CA LYS A 6 -21.25 -0.45 4.83
C LYS A 6 -21.37 1.07 4.86
N ASN A 7 -21.40 1.69 6.05
CA ASN A 7 -21.25 3.14 6.15
C ASN A 7 -19.78 3.56 5.95
N ILE A 8 -19.51 4.87 5.99
CA ILE A 8 -18.15 5.42 5.84
C ILE A 8 -17.16 4.95 6.92
N PHE A 9 -17.66 4.46 8.06
CA PHE A 9 -16.85 3.90 9.15
C PHE A 9 -16.60 2.39 9.00
N GLY A 10 -17.12 1.77 7.93
CA GLY A 10 -16.95 0.33 7.68
C GLY A 10 -17.95 -0.57 8.41
N GLU A 11 -18.92 -0.01 9.12
CA GLU A 11 -19.95 -0.77 9.83
C GLU A 11 -21.00 -1.30 8.87
N VAL A 12 -21.41 -2.56 9.03
CA VAL A 12 -22.43 -3.19 8.18
C VAL A 12 -23.80 -2.58 8.47
N VAL A 13 -24.47 -2.11 7.42
CA VAL A 13 -25.81 -1.52 7.49
C VAL A 13 -26.77 -2.21 6.51
N SER A 14 -28.07 -2.08 6.74
CA SER A 14 -29.05 -2.55 5.75
C SER A 14 -29.04 -1.65 4.52
N LYS A 15 -29.40 -2.21 3.35
CA LYS A 15 -29.59 -1.44 2.10
C LYS A 15 -30.46 -0.20 2.32
N SER A 16 -31.59 -0.35 3.02
CA SER A 16 -32.55 0.74 3.26
C SER A 16 -31.98 1.87 4.11
N ASN A 17 -30.95 1.60 4.92
CA ASN A 17 -30.29 2.60 5.73
C ASN A 17 -29.12 3.23 4.97
N ALA A 18 -28.35 2.43 4.23
CA ALA A 18 -27.24 2.90 3.41
C ALA A 18 -27.67 3.98 2.40
N VAL A 19 -28.76 3.72 1.65
CA VAL A 19 -29.27 4.67 0.62
C VAL A 19 -29.85 5.97 1.19
N LYS A 20 -29.91 6.12 2.52
CA LYS A 20 -30.30 7.36 3.18
C LYS A 20 -29.10 8.17 3.66
N LEU A 21 -27.90 7.58 3.63
CA LEU A 21 -26.66 8.27 3.94
C LEU A 21 -26.25 9.10 2.72
N SER A 22 -25.56 10.21 2.97
CA SER A 22 -24.91 10.98 1.90
C SER A 22 -23.82 10.15 1.21
N GLU A 23 -23.13 9.30 2.00
CA GLU A 23 -22.04 8.46 1.54
C GLU A 23 -22.12 7.07 2.18
N TYR A 24 -21.82 6.04 1.39
CA TYR A 24 -21.73 4.65 1.83
C TYR A 24 -20.87 3.84 0.86
N HIS A 25 -20.47 2.65 1.30
CA HIS A 25 -19.63 1.75 0.53
C HIS A 25 -20.34 0.44 0.25
N LEU A 26 -19.97 -0.20 -0.85
CA LEU A 26 -20.62 -1.40 -1.32
C LEU A 26 -19.58 -2.46 -1.67
N TYR A 27 -19.55 -3.48 -0.84
CA TYR A 27 -18.53 -4.52 -0.87
C TYR A 27 -19.08 -5.73 -1.62
N TYR A 28 -18.38 -6.17 -2.64
CA TYR A 28 -18.69 -7.34 -3.43
C TYR A 28 -17.68 -8.42 -3.11
N TYR A 29 -18.15 -9.55 -2.60
CA TYR A 29 -17.32 -10.73 -2.35
C TYR A 29 -17.57 -11.75 -3.45
N GLU A 30 -16.53 -12.49 -3.81
CA GLU A 30 -16.66 -13.64 -4.69
C GLU A 30 -17.64 -14.67 -4.10
N GLU A 31 -18.32 -15.41 -4.97
CA GLU A 31 -19.36 -16.32 -4.55
C GLU A 31 -18.77 -17.60 -3.94
N GLY A 32 -19.18 -17.92 -2.71
CA GLY A 32 -18.65 -19.08 -1.99
C GLY A 32 -17.31 -18.86 -1.30
N SER A 33 -16.77 -17.63 -1.33
CA SER A 33 -15.56 -17.25 -0.59
C SER A 33 -15.77 -15.95 0.20
N ASP A 34 -14.85 -15.66 1.11
CA ASP A 34 -14.76 -14.35 1.77
C ASP A 34 -13.75 -13.43 1.07
N PHE A 35 -13.37 -13.77 -0.17
CA PHE A 35 -12.49 -12.93 -0.97
C PHE A 35 -13.24 -11.66 -1.41
N LEU A 36 -12.78 -10.51 -0.94
CA LEU A 36 -13.29 -9.21 -1.34
C LEU A 36 -12.83 -8.91 -2.77
N LYS A 37 -13.79 -8.63 -3.64
CA LYS A 37 -13.56 -8.48 -5.07
C LYS A 37 -13.59 -7.04 -5.54
N GLU A 38 -14.55 -6.28 -5.02
CA GLU A 38 -14.76 -4.90 -5.41
C GLU A 38 -15.35 -4.12 -4.23
N ILE A 39 -14.93 -2.86 -4.09
CA ILE A 39 -15.60 -1.87 -3.25
C ILE A 39 -16.01 -0.71 -4.14
N GLU A 40 -17.30 -0.43 -4.23
CA GLU A 40 -17.80 0.83 -4.80
C GLU A 40 -17.99 1.84 -3.67
N PHE A 41 -17.44 3.04 -3.86
CA PHE A 41 -17.62 4.18 -2.96
C PHE A 41 -18.67 5.11 -3.57
N ILE A 42 -19.77 5.33 -2.84
CA ILE A 42 -20.96 5.98 -3.38
C ILE A 42 -21.23 7.26 -2.60
N SER A 43 -21.40 8.36 -3.32
CA SER A 43 -21.84 9.66 -2.83
C SER A 43 -22.97 10.17 -3.71
N GLU A 44 -24.06 10.62 -3.10
CA GLU A 44 -25.22 11.16 -3.84
C GLU A 44 -25.69 10.27 -5.02
N ASP A 45 -25.78 8.95 -4.78
CA ASP A 45 -26.15 7.91 -5.76
C ASP A 45 -25.19 7.73 -6.95
N SER A 46 -23.99 8.34 -6.92
CA SER A 46 -22.94 8.17 -7.92
C SER A 46 -21.72 7.47 -7.35
N ILE A 47 -21.09 6.60 -8.15
CA ILE A 47 -19.84 5.93 -7.77
C ILE A 47 -18.68 6.88 -8.05
N TYR A 48 -18.05 7.40 -6.99
CA TYR A 48 -16.92 8.32 -7.14
C TYR A 48 -15.56 7.61 -7.10
N ASN A 49 -15.51 6.38 -6.60
CA ASN A 49 -14.31 5.55 -6.60
C ASN A 49 -14.66 4.06 -6.61
N ILE A 50 -13.81 3.24 -7.20
CA ILE A 50 -13.88 1.77 -7.13
C ILE A 50 -12.51 1.20 -6.80
N ASN A 51 -12.43 0.30 -5.82
CA ASN A 51 -11.25 -0.54 -5.61
C ASN A 51 -11.57 -1.94 -6.09
N TYR A 52 -10.81 -2.46 -7.05
CA TYR A 52 -10.98 -3.82 -7.57
C TYR A 52 -9.78 -4.69 -7.20
N PHE A 53 -10.03 -5.86 -6.62
CA PHE A 53 -8.98 -6.80 -6.21
C PHE A 53 -8.92 -7.97 -7.21
N LEU A 54 -7.87 -8.00 -8.02
CA LEU A 54 -7.67 -8.98 -9.08
C LEU A 54 -7.36 -10.36 -8.48
N SER A 55 -8.05 -11.38 -9.00
CA SER A 55 -7.84 -12.79 -8.65
C SER A 55 -6.87 -13.44 -9.63
N ASP A 56 -6.24 -14.53 -9.21
CA ASP A 56 -5.35 -15.30 -10.08
C ASP A 56 -6.07 -15.79 -11.34
N GLY A 57 -5.49 -15.46 -12.51
CA GLY A 57 -5.99 -15.89 -13.81
C GLY A 57 -7.05 -14.98 -14.45
N GLU A 58 -7.45 -13.89 -13.78
CA GLU A 58 -8.25 -12.86 -14.43
C GLU A 58 -7.44 -12.06 -15.45
N ASP A 59 -8.14 -11.61 -16.49
CA ASP A 59 -7.61 -10.72 -17.51
C ASP A 59 -7.79 -9.26 -17.05
N GLU A 60 -6.69 -8.63 -16.66
CA GLU A 60 -6.69 -7.23 -16.20
C GLU A 60 -7.27 -6.26 -17.24
N GLY A 61 -7.09 -6.53 -18.54
CA GLY A 61 -7.64 -5.69 -19.60
C GLY A 61 -9.16 -5.74 -19.68
N GLN A 62 -9.77 -6.91 -19.46
CA GLN A 62 -11.23 -7.03 -19.37
C GLN A 62 -11.78 -6.30 -18.15
N ILE A 63 -11.07 -6.37 -17.02
CA ILE A 63 -11.45 -5.66 -15.80
C ILE A 63 -11.33 -4.14 -15.98
N LEU A 64 -10.27 -3.68 -16.63
CA LEU A 64 -10.09 -2.26 -16.95
C LEU A 64 -11.28 -1.71 -17.73
N GLU A 65 -11.69 -2.37 -18.82
CA GLU A 65 -12.83 -1.91 -19.63
C GLU A 65 -14.14 -1.95 -18.84
N TYR A 66 -14.34 -2.97 -18.00
CA TYR A 66 -15.48 -3.04 -17.09
C TYR A 66 -15.55 -1.84 -16.12
N LEU A 67 -14.41 -1.44 -15.54
CA LEU A 67 -14.36 -0.35 -14.57
C LEU A 67 -14.52 1.03 -15.22
N LYS A 68 -13.97 1.23 -16.43
CA LYS A 68 -14.14 2.45 -17.23
C LYS A 68 -15.61 2.76 -17.51
N GLU A 69 -16.46 1.74 -17.65
CA GLU A 69 -17.90 1.94 -17.85
C GLU A 69 -18.64 2.42 -16.58
N LYS A 70 -18.02 2.28 -15.40
CA LYS A 70 -18.67 2.51 -14.09
C LYS A 70 -18.19 3.78 -13.39
N SER A 71 -16.91 4.14 -13.53
CA SER A 71 -16.33 5.31 -12.86
C SER A 71 -15.12 5.86 -13.61
N ASP A 72 -14.89 7.16 -13.51
CA ASP A 72 -13.68 7.82 -14.03
C ASP A 72 -12.49 7.68 -13.08
N PHE A 73 -12.70 7.19 -11.85
CA PHE A 73 -11.66 7.05 -10.83
C PHE A 73 -11.75 5.69 -10.15
N PHE A 74 -10.73 4.85 -10.32
CA PHE A 74 -10.70 3.50 -9.77
C PHE A 74 -9.28 2.97 -9.68
N ASP A 75 -9.06 1.99 -8.83
CA ASP A 75 -7.82 1.23 -8.80
C ASP A 75 -8.02 -0.26 -8.99
N ILE A 76 -7.03 -0.90 -9.61
CA ILE A 76 -6.91 -2.33 -9.75
C ILE A 76 -5.72 -2.77 -8.91
N GLU A 77 -5.96 -3.60 -7.90
CA GLU A 77 -4.95 -4.17 -7.03
C GLU A 77 -4.76 -5.65 -7.34
N LYS A 78 -3.51 -6.07 -7.55
CA LYS A 78 -3.11 -7.47 -7.61
C LYS A 78 -2.14 -7.77 -6.47
N ARG A 79 -2.39 -8.84 -5.72
CA ARG A 79 -1.47 -9.31 -4.67
C ARG A 79 -0.82 -10.62 -5.05
N ASP A 80 0.51 -10.66 -4.95
CA ASP A 80 1.32 -11.87 -5.05
C ASP A 80 1.95 -12.16 -3.67
N THR A 81 2.14 -13.43 -3.32
CA THR A 81 2.82 -13.83 -2.06
C THR A 81 4.09 -14.60 -2.39
N THR A 82 5.22 -14.20 -1.80
CA THR A 82 6.51 -14.89 -1.98
C THR A 82 7.33 -14.82 -0.70
N ASP A 83 7.87 -15.97 -0.25
CA ASP A 83 8.87 -16.08 0.82
C ASP A 83 8.59 -15.23 2.08
N GLY A 84 7.35 -15.25 2.57
CA GLY A 84 6.94 -14.52 3.77
C GLY A 84 6.54 -13.06 3.53
N PHE A 85 6.50 -12.60 2.29
CA PHE A 85 6.09 -11.26 1.88
C PHE A 85 4.82 -11.29 1.03
N ILE A 86 4.02 -10.22 1.13
CA ILE A 86 2.90 -9.91 0.24
C ILE A 86 3.33 -8.71 -0.59
N ILE A 87 3.25 -8.83 -1.91
CA ILE A 87 3.54 -7.76 -2.86
C ILE A 87 2.22 -7.35 -3.50
N SER A 88 1.77 -6.14 -3.19
CA SER A 88 0.60 -5.53 -3.82
C SER A 88 1.07 -4.65 -4.97
N THR A 89 0.62 -4.93 -6.19
CA THR A 89 0.75 -4.02 -7.34
C THR A 89 -0.58 -3.32 -7.52
N ASN A 90 -0.59 -2.00 -7.37
CA ASN A 90 -1.78 -1.17 -7.52
C ASN A 90 -1.64 -0.27 -8.75
N LYS A 91 -2.71 -0.19 -9.56
CA LYS A 91 -2.83 0.73 -10.69
C LYS A 91 -4.02 1.64 -10.46
N LEU A 92 -3.75 2.90 -10.13
CA LEU A 92 -4.78 3.91 -9.89
C LEU A 92 -5.06 4.70 -11.17
N TYR A 93 -6.28 4.61 -11.69
CA TYR A 93 -6.74 5.32 -12.86
C TYR A 93 -7.54 6.56 -12.47
N SER A 94 -7.25 7.67 -13.14
CA SER A 94 -8.05 8.90 -13.10
C SER A 94 -8.28 9.37 -14.52
N LEU A 95 -9.29 8.81 -15.18
CA LEU A 95 -9.53 8.98 -16.63
C LEU A 95 -9.84 10.44 -17.02
N SER A 96 -10.27 11.24 -16.04
CA SER A 96 -10.47 12.68 -16.23
C SER A 96 -9.17 13.49 -16.33
N VAL A 97 -8.03 12.90 -15.92
CA VAL A 97 -6.71 13.54 -15.88
C VAL A 97 -5.77 12.90 -16.89
N ASP A 98 -5.66 11.56 -16.89
CA ASP A 98 -4.78 10.78 -17.78
C ASP A 98 -5.39 9.38 -18.01
N GLU A 99 -5.14 8.80 -19.17
CA GLU A 99 -5.53 7.42 -19.46
C GLU A 99 -4.55 6.40 -18.84
N LEU A 100 -3.31 6.82 -18.55
CA LEU A 100 -2.31 5.99 -17.90
C LEU A 100 -2.50 5.98 -16.37
N PRO A 101 -2.40 4.81 -15.71
CA PRO A 101 -2.57 4.72 -14.28
C PRO A 101 -1.31 5.21 -13.54
N LEU A 102 -1.46 5.68 -12.30
CA LEU A 102 -0.33 5.68 -11.37
C LEU A 102 -0.08 4.24 -10.91
N ILE A 103 1.09 3.69 -11.23
CA ILE A 103 1.46 2.33 -10.83
C ILE A 103 2.32 2.38 -9.57
N SER A 104 2.00 1.54 -8.60
CA SER A 104 2.81 1.35 -7.40
C SER A 104 2.94 -0.12 -7.00
N LYS A 105 4.05 -0.44 -6.33
CA LYS A 105 4.28 -1.71 -5.67
C LYS A 105 4.51 -1.49 -4.19
N THR A 106 3.72 -2.18 -3.36
CA THR A 106 3.79 -2.10 -1.92
C THR A 106 4.05 -3.48 -1.34
N VAL A 107 5.06 -3.59 -0.49
CA VAL A 107 5.48 -4.84 0.14
C VAL A 107 5.07 -4.83 1.59
N PHE A 108 4.46 -5.92 2.03
CA PHE A 108 4.11 -6.20 3.42
C PHE A 108 4.75 -7.51 3.84
N LYS A 109 4.86 -7.74 5.14
CA LYS A 109 5.15 -9.08 5.65
C LYS A 109 3.85 -9.86 5.79
N THR A 110 3.90 -11.17 5.61
CA THR A 110 2.73 -12.06 5.73
C THR A 110 2.18 -12.13 7.16
N ASP A 111 3.03 -11.93 8.17
CA ASP A 111 2.64 -11.85 9.59
C ASP A 111 2.17 -10.43 10.00
N ASP A 112 2.23 -9.47 9.08
CA ASP A 112 1.91 -8.06 9.32
C ASP A 112 1.39 -7.38 8.02
N PRO A 113 0.21 -7.79 7.53
CA PRO A 113 -0.32 -7.35 6.23
C PRO A 113 -0.84 -5.92 6.22
N GLU A 114 -0.85 -5.23 7.36
CA GLU A 114 -1.37 -3.86 7.51
C GLU A 114 -0.27 -2.79 7.42
N ASN A 115 0.99 -3.17 7.65
CA ASN A 115 2.11 -2.23 7.71
C ASN A 115 3.10 -2.55 6.59
N PHE A 116 3.18 -1.66 5.61
CA PHE A 116 4.09 -1.87 4.48
C PHE A 116 5.54 -1.63 4.90
N ILE A 117 6.46 -2.46 4.41
CA ILE A 117 7.90 -2.26 4.63
C ILE A 117 8.58 -1.52 3.48
N CYS A 118 7.94 -1.47 2.31
CA CYS A 118 8.41 -0.75 1.13
C CYS A 118 7.23 -0.36 0.23
N SER A 119 7.26 0.85 -0.31
CA SER A 119 6.37 1.33 -1.35
C SER A 119 7.20 1.98 -2.46
N GLN A 120 6.94 1.60 -3.71
CA GLN A 120 7.64 2.12 -4.89
C GLN A 120 6.65 2.57 -5.94
N VAL A 121 6.89 3.74 -6.52
CA VAL A 121 6.22 4.17 -7.74
C VAL A 121 6.93 3.54 -8.94
N ILE A 122 6.15 3.02 -9.89
CA ILE A 122 6.66 2.46 -11.13
C ILE A 122 6.36 3.44 -12.25
N ASP A 123 7.39 3.73 -13.06
CA ASP A 123 7.27 4.59 -14.22
C ASP A 123 6.51 3.86 -15.35
N ASN A 124 5.48 4.51 -15.91
CA ASN A 124 4.65 3.90 -16.96
C ASN A 124 5.37 3.69 -18.28
N GLU A 125 6.39 4.50 -18.60
CA GLU A 125 7.07 4.43 -19.90
C GLU A 125 8.16 3.36 -19.90
N THR A 126 8.90 3.27 -18.80
CA THR A 126 10.05 2.38 -18.66
C THR A 126 9.72 1.06 -17.96
N GLU A 127 8.59 0.99 -17.24
CA GLU A 127 8.22 -0.11 -16.34
C GLU A 127 9.21 -0.32 -15.18
N GLU A 128 10.12 0.63 -14.96
CA GLU A 128 11.14 0.59 -13.91
C GLU A 128 10.69 1.40 -12.68
N PRO A 129 11.19 1.06 -11.47
CA PRO A 129 10.88 1.84 -10.27
C PRO A 129 11.55 3.21 -10.29
N GLN A 130 10.81 4.24 -9.88
CA GLN A 130 11.33 5.58 -9.58
C GLN A 130 11.91 5.53 -8.16
N LEU A 131 13.19 5.19 -8.06
CA LEU A 131 13.84 4.85 -6.77
C LEU A 131 13.78 5.99 -5.77
N GLU A 132 13.89 7.24 -6.22
CA GLU A 132 13.81 8.44 -5.41
C GLU A 132 12.41 8.69 -4.80
N LYS A 133 11.38 8.03 -5.33
CA LYS A 133 10.01 8.04 -4.77
C LYS A 133 9.73 6.82 -3.89
N THR A 134 10.74 5.98 -3.65
CA THR A 134 10.60 4.84 -2.74
C THR A 134 10.51 5.33 -1.31
N VAL A 135 9.60 4.75 -0.54
CA VAL A 135 9.52 4.93 0.92
C VAL A 135 9.58 3.56 1.57
N LYS A 136 10.39 3.45 2.63
CA LYS A 136 10.41 2.25 3.45
C LYS A 136 10.20 2.58 4.91
N CYS A 137 9.47 1.71 5.59
CA CYS A 137 9.14 1.86 7.00
C CYS A 137 9.60 0.64 7.79
N TRP A 138 10.29 0.87 8.90
CA TRP A 138 10.56 -0.13 9.91
C TRP A 138 9.70 0.18 11.14
N TYR A 139 9.10 -0.86 11.72
CA TYR A 139 8.10 -0.73 12.77
C TYR A 139 8.57 -1.34 14.08
N THR A 140 8.17 -0.71 15.17
CA THR A 140 8.27 -1.23 16.53
C THR A 140 6.99 -0.91 17.30
N THR A 141 6.92 -1.32 18.55
CA THR A 141 5.85 -0.95 19.48
C THR A 141 6.36 0.02 20.54
N ASP A 142 5.50 0.96 20.95
CA ASP A 142 5.77 1.85 22.08
C ASP A 142 5.61 1.13 23.43
N GLU A 143 5.68 1.90 24.53
CA GLU A 143 5.47 1.37 25.89
C GLU A 143 4.06 0.85 26.17
N ASN A 144 3.06 1.30 25.39
CA ASN A 144 1.67 0.86 25.48
C ASN A 144 1.37 -0.36 24.58
N GLY A 145 2.34 -0.77 23.76
CA GLY A 145 2.20 -1.85 22.78
C GLY A 145 1.58 -1.40 21.45
N GLU A 146 1.41 -0.09 21.24
CA GLU A 146 0.94 0.48 19.99
C GLU A 146 2.06 0.47 18.95
N LYS A 147 1.75 -0.03 17.76
CA LYS A 147 2.72 -0.17 16.67
C LYS A 147 2.81 1.12 15.87
N TYR A 148 4.03 1.55 15.56
CA TYR A 148 4.28 2.75 14.77
C TYR A 148 5.47 2.58 13.84
N ALA A 149 5.53 3.40 12.78
CA ALA A 149 6.68 3.48 11.89
C ALA A 149 7.82 4.22 12.60
N ALA A 150 8.72 3.46 13.22
CA ALA A 150 9.81 3.98 14.02
C ALA A 150 10.97 4.52 13.20
N ILE A 151 11.20 3.96 12.01
CA ILE A 151 12.20 4.47 11.07
C ILE A 151 11.55 4.60 9.70
N GLU A 152 11.68 5.77 9.09
CA GLU A 152 11.22 6.06 7.73
C GLU A 152 12.42 6.40 6.85
N CYS A 153 12.53 5.74 5.70
CA CYS A 153 13.65 5.88 4.78
C CYS A 153 13.20 6.42 3.42
N SER A 154 13.91 7.43 2.91
CA SER A 154 13.84 7.95 1.54
C SER A 154 15.15 7.72 0.80
N TYR A 155 15.12 7.79 -0.53
CA TYR A 155 16.23 7.35 -1.38
C TYR A 155 16.56 8.35 -2.47
N GLN A 156 17.79 8.25 -2.98
CA GLN A 156 18.26 8.98 -4.15
C GLN A 156 17.88 8.23 -5.44
N GLU A 157 18.03 8.89 -6.59
CA GLU A 157 17.79 8.29 -7.92
C GLU A 157 18.65 7.04 -8.18
N ASP A 158 19.84 6.92 -7.55
CA ASP A 158 20.71 5.74 -7.66
C ASP A 158 20.31 4.59 -6.71
N GLY A 159 19.25 4.78 -5.92
CA GLY A 159 18.72 3.82 -4.96
C GLY A 159 19.47 3.74 -3.65
N LYS A 160 20.46 4.59 -3.38
CA LYS A 160 21.06 4.70 -2.05
C LYS A 160 20.15 5.48 -1.11
N LEU A 161 20.22 5.12 0.18
CA LEU A 161 19.57 5.88 1.23
C LEU A 161 19.95 7.37 1.16
N GLU A 162 18.96 8.23 1.02
CA GLU A 162 19.13 9.67 1.16
C GLU A 162 19.01 10.06 2.63
N LEU A 163 17.94 9.59 3.28
CA LEU A 163 17.63 9.93 4.65
C LEU A 163 16.89 8.77 5.33
N ALA A 164 17.31 8.42 6.54
CA ALA A 164 16.55 7.65 7.50
C ALA A 164 16.23 8.54 8.71
N VAL A 165 14.95 8.64 9.03
CA VAL A 165 14.45 9.40 10.19
C VAL A 165 14.07 8.40 11.27
N ASP A 166 14.80 8.41 12.38
CA ASP A 166 14.57 7.57 13.55
C ASP A 166 13.79 8.33 14.62
N LYS A 167 12.60 7.81 14.91
CA LYS A 167 11.59 8.37 15.81
C LYS A 167 11.58 7.69 17.17
N THR A 168 12.43 6.67 17.39
CA THR A 168 12.34 5.78 18.57
C THR A 168 12.57 6.48 19.91
N SER A 169 13.36 7.56 19.92
CA SER A 169 13.67 8.35 21.11
C SER A 169 12.49 9.18 21.61
N ASP A 170 11.71 9.74 20.68
CA ASP A 170 10.61 10.66 20.97
C ASP A 170 9.63 10.74 19.79
N PRO A 171 8.72 9.75 19.65
CA PRO A 171 7.86 9.62 18.48
C PRO A 171 6.95 10.84 18.23
N ASP A 172 6.62 11.60 19.28
CA ASP A 172 5.67 12.71 19.22
C ASP A 172 6.33 14.09 18.98
N HIS A 173 7.66 14.17 19.03
CA HIS A 173 8.40 15.44 18.91
C HIS A 173 9.44 15.38 17.79
N GLU A 174 9.04 15.85 16.60
CA GLU A 174 9.84 15.80 15.37
C GLU A 174 11.23 16.43 15.51
N GLU A 175 11.35 17.48 16.33
CA GLU A 175 12.61 18.17 16.59
C GLU A 175 13.68 17.30 17.28
N ASN A 176 13.26 16.19 17.89
CA ASN A 176 14.13 15.27 18.62
C ASN A 176 14.50 14.02 17.80
N TRP A 177 13.99 13.89 16.57
CA TRP A 177 14.27 12.74 15.72
C TRP A 177 15.71 12.73 15.23
N ALA A 178 16.32 11.55 15.25
CA ALA A 178 17.65 11.35 14.73
C ALA A 178 17.60 11.12 13.22
N HIS A 179 18.61 11.62 12.52
CA HIS A 179 18.68 11.60 11.06
C HIS A 179 19.97 10.92 10.63
N TYR A 180 19.87 9.97 9.72
CA TYR A 180 21.00 9.21 9.20
C TYR A 180 20.96 9.21 7.68
N ASP A 181 22.12 9.18 7.05
CA ASP A 181 22.29 9.04 5.61
C ASP A 181 22.97 7.70 5.28
N TYR A 182 23.29 7.47 4.00
CA TYR A 182 23.93 6.23 3.56
C TYR A 182 25.24 5.88 4.29
N ASP A 183 26.02 6.89 4.67
CA ASP A 183 27.34 6.73 5.28
C ASP A 183 27.25 6.51 6.79
N THR A 184 26.25 7.13 7.43
CA THR A 184 26.01 7.05 8.89
C THR A 184 24.99 5.98 9.30
N PHE A 185 24.32 5.32 8.34
CA PHE A 185 23.31 4.28 8.62
C PHE A 185 23.81 3.13 9.52
N GLN A 186 25.12 2.85 9.52
CA GLN A 186 25.70 1.83 10.39
C GLN A 186 25.48 2.17 11.88
N ASP A 187 25.52 3.45 12.25
CA ASP A 187 25.29 3.91 13.62
C ASP A 187 23.84 3.65 14.06
N LEU A 188 22.87 3.77 13.14
CA LEU A 188 21.47 3.40 13.37
C LEU A 188 21.29 1.89 13.51
N GLN A 189 21.95 1.10 12.65
CA GLN A 189 21.93 -0.36 12.73
C GLN A 189 22.46 -0.87 14.08
N GLU A 190 23.49 -0.24 14.64
CA GLU A 190 24.07 -0.64 15.93
C GLU A 190 23.14 -0.37 17.12
N GLN A 191 22.14 0.51 16.95
CA GLN A 191 21.12 0.80 17.95
C GLN A 191 19.91 -0.14 17.84
N CYS A 192 19.74 -0.82 16.69
CA CYS A 192 18.62 -1.70 16.45
C CYS A 192 18.92 -3.15 16.85
N PRO A 193 18.02 -3.83 17.58
CA PRO A 193 18.19 -5.24 17.93
C PRO A 193 18.00 -6.19 16.73
N ALA A 194 17.34 -5.71 15.67
CA ALA A 194 17.10 -6.44 14.43
C ALA A 194 18.03 -5.94 13.31
N ASP A 195 18.36 -6.83 12.37
CA ASP A 195 19.03 -6.44 11.13
C ASP A 195 18.06 -5.60 10.28
N ILE A 196 18.45 -4.35 10.04
CA ILE A 196 17.75 -3.38 9.21
C ILE A 196 18.59 -2.97 7.99
N SER A 197 19.63 -3.73 7.64
CA SER A 197 20.51 -3.45 6.49
C SER A 197 19.75 -3.40 5.15
N TYR A 198 18.60 -4.07 5.05
CA TYR A 198 17.66 -3.96 3.92
C TYR A 198 17.23 -2.51 3.61
N TYR A 199 17.12 -1.65 4.63
CA TYR A 199 16.65 -0.28 4.47
C TYR A 199 17.71 0.66 3.89
N ARG A 200 18.96 0.20 3.77
CA ARG A 200 20.07 1.01 3.24
C ARG A 200 19.97 1.29 1.72
N THR A 201 19.14 0.54 0.99
CA THR A 201 18.90 0.76 -0.45
C THR A 201 17.42 0.70 -0.77
N ALA A 202 17.03 1.25 -1.93
CA ALA A 202 15.67 1.24 -2.46
C ALA A 202 15.25 -0.12 -3.05
N ALA A 203 15.93 -1.23 -2.71
CA ALA A 203 15.54 -2.54 -3.24
C ALA A 203 14.13 -2.93 -2.78
N LEU A 204 13.26 -3.42 -3.69
CA LEU A 204 11.87 -3.74 -3.37
C LEU A 204 11.75 -4.80 -2.25
N LEU A 205 12.55 -5.87 -2.30
CA LEU A 205 12.52 -6.96 -1.33
C LEU A 205 13.86 -7.14 -0.60
N PRO A 206 13.86 -7.67 0.64
CA PRO A 206 15.06 -8.08 1.33
C PRO A 206 15.84 -9.15 0.55
N LYS A 207 17.17 -9.22 0.74
CA LYS A 207 18.04 -10.15 -0.02
C LYS A 207 17.64 -11.61 0.18
N GLU A 208 17.11 -11.93 1.36
CA GLU A 208 16.64 -13.25 1.75
C GLU A 208 15.53 -13.76 0.82
N ALA A 209 14.70 -12.86 0.28
CA ALA A 209 13.65 -13.21 -0.68
C ALA A 209 14.18 -13.67 -2.05
N TYR A 210 15.47 -13.44 -2.34
CA TYR A 210 16.10 -13.85 -3.61
C TYR A 210 16.98 -15.09 -3.48
N GLN A 211 17.18 -15.62 -2.26
CA GLN A 211 18.03 -16.80 -2.02
C GLN A 211 17.18 -18.07 -2.14
N LYS A 212 17.17 -18.68 -3.34
CA LYS A 212 16.68 -20.04 -3.59
C LYS A 212 17.81 -21.06 -3.59
#